data_AF-A0A2E2AY94-F1
#
_entry.id   AF-A0A2E2AY94-F1
#
_cell.length_a   1.000
_cell.length_b   1.000
_cell.length_c   1.000
_cell.angle_alpha   90.00
_cell.angle_beta   90.00
_cell.angle_gamma   90.00
#
_symmetry.space_group_name_H-M   'P 1'
#
loop_
_entity.id
_entity.type
_entity.pdbx_description
1 polymer ?
#
loop_
_entity_poly.entity_id
_entity_poly.type
_entity_poly.pdbx_seq_one_letter_code
_entity_poly.pdbx_strand_id
1 'polypeptide(L)'
;MRNQDSSTLLFRRIYGDHFEDLFVYAKAILKSTDMAKDAVEEVFVNLWESGMDLSKIKEIKAYLLVSVRNECYKLAYKASNFDELSDVGNLTNIDKVTPEEVIIEKELLAVINQAVAALPDQCRLVFEMSRNQQMSYREISVELGISTSVVGTQITRAIRSIQEKVENHFGDEGYRSHLASFINVLVALV
;
A
#
# COMPACT_ATOMS: atom_id res chain seq x y z
N MET A 1 5.65 31.41 5.35
CA MET A 1 6.63 30.85 4.38
C MET A 1 7.75 30.06 5.11
N ARG A 2 7.45 29.23 6.12
CA ARG A 2 8.50 28.55 6.94
C ARG A 2 8.32 27.01 7.06
N ASN A 3 7.26 26.45 6.47
CA ASN A 3 6.90 25.01 6.58
C ASN A 3 7.31 24.15 5.37
N GLN A 4 7.59 24.74 4.20
CA GLN A 4 7.99 23.98 3.01
C GLN A 4 9.44 23.47 3.09
N ASP A 5 10.35 24.25 3.69
CA ASP A 5 11.76 23.86 3.79
C ASP A 5 11.99 22.66 4.71
N SER A 6 11.29 22.59 5.85
CA SER A 6 11.44 21.50 6.82
C SER A 6 10.93 20.17 6.27
N SER A 7 9.81 20.19 5.53
CA SER A 7 9.22 19.00 4.91
C SER A 7 10.10 18.46 3.79
N THR A 8 10.69 19.37 3.00
CA THR A 8 11.64 19.02 1.93
C THR A 8 12.91 18.36 2.47
N LEU A 9 13.47 18.89 3.56
CA LEU A 9 14.66 18.30 4.19
C LEU A 9 14.39 16.93 4.79
N LEU A 10 13.23 16.74 5.43
CA LEU A 10 12.83 15.46 6.00
C LEU A 10 12.64 14.41 4.91
N PHE A 11 11.96 14.75 3.81
CA PHE A 11 11.82 13.87 2.66
C PHE A 11 13.18 13.47 2.07
N ARG A 12 14.07 14.44 1.84
CA ARG A 12 15.41 14.16 1.29
C ARG A 12 16.21 13.20 2.17
N ARG A 13 16.08 13.34 3.50
CA ARG A 13 16.70 12.44 4.46
C ARG A 13 16.11 11.03 4.36
N ILE A 14 14.79 10.90 4.39
CA ILE A 14 14.10 9.61 4.25
C ILE A 14 14.48 8.93 2.94
N TYR A 15 14.53 9.68 1.83
CA TYR A 15 14.99 9.18 0.54
C TYR A 15 16.42 8.65 0.62
N GLY A 16 17.36 9.45 1.11
CA GLY A 16 18.77 9.06 1.23
C GLY A 16 18.99 7.86 2.15
N ASP A 17 18.23 7.78 3.26
CA ASP A 17 18.39 6.74 4.28
C ASP A 17 17.77 5.39 3.86
N HIS A 18 16.87 5.36 2.86
CA HIS A 18 16.09 4.16 2.53
C HIS A 18 16.12 3.72 1.07
N PHE A 19 16.49 4.58 0.12
CA PHE A 19 16.41 4.25 -1.31
C PHE A 19 17.16 2.97 -1.68
N GLU A 20 18.40 2.80 -1.20
CA GLU A 20 19.24 1.65 -1.54
C GLU A 20 18.68 0.34 -0.97
N ASP A 21 18.29 0.32 0.31
CA ASP A 21 17.65 -0.84 0.96
C ASP A 21 16.38 -1.27 0.22
N LEU A 22 15.53 -0.30 -0.13
CA LEU A 22 14.27 -0.55 -0.83
C LEU A 22 14.50 -1.03 -2.27
N PHE A 23 15.52 -0.50 -2.94
CA PHE A 23 15.90 -0.92 -4.29
C PHE A 23 16.40 -2.37 -4.32
N VAL A 24 17.25 -2.75 -3.37
CA VAL A 24 17.71 -4.15 -3.23
C VAL A 24 16.52 -5.08 -2.98
N TYR A 25 15.60 -4.67 -2.11
CA TYR A 25 14.37 -5.41 -1.81
C TYR A 25 13.46 -5.56 -3.04
N ALA A 26 13.18 -4.47 -3.75
CA ALA A 26 12.38 -4.47 -4.98
C ALA A 26 13.00 -5.35 -6.08
N LYS A 27 14.34 -5.30 -6.22
CA LYS A 27 15.08 -6.11 -7.18
C LYS A 27 14.99 -7.61 -6.87
N ALA A 28 14.96 -7.98 -5.60
CA ALA A 28 14.76 -9.37 -5.20
C ALA A 28 13.36 -9.88 -5.58
N ILE A 29 12.34 -9.03 -5.55
CA ILE A 29 10.96 -9.37 -5.92
C ILE A 29 10.80 -9.41 -7.45
N LEU A 30 11.21 -8.35 -8.15
CA LEU A 30 10.93 -8.16 -9.58
C LEU A 30 11.95 -8.81 -10.49
N LYS A 31 13.14 -9.16 -9.98
CA LYS A 31 14.28 -9.70 -10.75
C LYS A 31 14.67 -8.83 -11.96
N SER A 32 14.23 -7.57 -11.98
CA SER A 32 14.47 -6.58 -13.03
C SER A 32 14.94 -5.28 -12.38
N THR A 33 16.12 -4.80 -12.79
CA THR A 33 16.72 -3.56 -12.29
C THR A 33 15.83 -2.36 -12.60
N ASP A 34 15.30 -2.29 -13.82
CA ASP A 34 14.49 -1.15 -14.27
C ASP A 34 13.16 -1.12 -13.52
N MET A 35 12.44 -2.24 -13.46
CA MET A 35 11.17 -2.30 -12.75
C MET A 35 11.34 -2.09 -11.23
N ALA A 36 12.45 -2.54 -10.65
CA ALA A 36 12.76 -2.29 -9.24
C ALA A 36 13.01 -0.81 -8.95
N LYS A 37 13.71 -0.13 -9.86
CA LYS A 37 13.94 1.30 -9.75
C LYS A 37 12.63 2.07 -9.87
N ASP A 38 11.82 1.75 -10.88
CA ASP A 38 10.51 2.34 -11.10
C ASP A 38 9.60 2.16 -9.87
N ALA A 39 9.59 0.97 -9.27
CA ALA A 39 8.78 0.70 -8.07
C ALA A 39 9.16 1.60 -6.89
N VAL A 40 10.47 1.76 -6.64
CA VAL A 40 10.95 2.58 -5.51
C VAL A 40 10.74 4.06 -5.78
N GLU A 41 11.03 4.52 -7.00
CA GLU A 41 10.80 5.92 -7.40
C GLU A 41 9.32 6.29 -7.30
N GLU A 42 8.42 5.44 -7.80
CA GLU A 42 6.97 5.63 -7.72
C GLU A 42 6.49 5.75 -6.26
N VAL A 43 7.03 4.94 -5.33
CA VAL A 43 6.70 5.06 -3.91
C VAL A 43 7.13 6.40 -3.33
N PHE A 44 8.32 6.89 -3.68
CA PHE A 44 8.80 8.19 -3.21
C PHE A 44 8.05 9.36 -3.85
N VAL A 45 7.65 9.25 -5.11
CA VAL A 45 6.78 10.24 -5.78
C VAL A 45 5.43 10.30 -5.07
N ASN A 46 4.77 9.15 -4.88
CA ASN A 46 3.50 9.08 -4.16
C ASN A 46 3.61 9.61 -2.73
N LEU A 47 4.71 9.30 -2.03
CA LEU A 47 4.97 9.84 -0.69
C LEU A 47 5.06 11.37 -0.69
N TRP A 48 5.76 11.94 -1.67
CA TRP A 48 5.89 13.40 -1.83
C TRP A 48 4.55 14.07 -2.16
N GLU A 49 3.82 13.51 -3.13
CA GLU A 49 2.55 14.05 -3.63
C GLU A 49 1.41 13.94 -2.62
N SER A 50 1.43 12.92 -1.76
CA SER A 50 0.44 12.74 -0.69
C SER A 50 0.34 13.94 0.27
N GLY A 51 1.38 14.79 0.32
CA GLY A 51 1.44 15.92 1.24
C GLY A 51 1.40 15.49 2.72
N MET A 52 1.67 14.21 3.00
CA MET A 52 1.57 13.66 4.34
C MET A 52 2.60 14.31 5.26
N ASP A 53 2.18 14.59 6.50
CA ASP A 53 3.09 15.01 7.55
C ASP A 53 3.94 13.82 8.01
N LEU A 54 5.09 13.64 7.35
CA LEU A 54 6.02 12.53 7.58
C LEU A 54 6.49 12.45 9.04
N SER A 55 6.41 13.55 9.81
CA SER A 55 6.75 13.57 11.23
C SER A 55 5.79 12.76 12.11
N LYS A 56 4.59 12.45 11.60
CA LYS A 56 3.56 11.67 12.30
C LYS A 56 3.63 10.18 12.00
N ILE A 57 4.45 9.75 11.04
CA ILE A 57 4.63 8.34 10.73
C ILE A 57 5.59 7.75 11.77
N LYS A 58 5.06 6.96 12.70
CA LYS A 58 5.86 6.35 13.78
C LYS A 58 6.96 5.43 13.23
N GLU A 59 6.67 4.68 12.17
CA GLU A 59 7.57 3.67 11.60
C GLU A 59 7.72 3.85 10.08
N ILE A 60 8.48 4.86 9.65
CA ILE A 60 8.65 5.20 8.22
C ILE A 60 9.26 4.04 7.41
N LYS A 61 10.17 3.27 8.00
CA LYS A 61 10.81 2.13 7.33
C LYS A 61 9.80 1.04 7.00
N ALA A 62 8.93 0.69 7.95
CA ALA A 62 7.89 -0.31 7.74
C ALA A 62 6.89 0.14 6.67
N TYR A 63 6.49 1.42 6.70
CA TYR A 63 5.65 2.01 5.67
C TYR A 63 6.27 1.88 4.27
N LEU A 64 7.53 2.26 4.12
CA LEU A 64 8.22 2.22 2.83
C LEU A 64 8.38 0.80 2.29
N LEU A 65 8.73 -0.17 3.14
CA LEU A 65 8.86 -1.58 2.75
C LEU A 65 7.53 -2.13 2.21
N VAL A 66 6.43 -1.87 2.91
CA VAL A 66 5.09 -2.28 2.48
C VAL A 66 4.72 -1.62 1.15
N SER A 67 4.91 -0.32 1.02
CA SER A 67 4.58 0.43 -0.19
C SER A 67 5.37 -0.07 -1.39
N VAL A 68 6.68 -0.30 -1.25
CA VAL A 68 7.55 -0.82 -2.31
C VAL A 68 7.14 -2.23 -2.72
N ARG A 69 6.84 -3.10 -1.75
CA ARG A 69 6.36 -4.44 -2.06
C ARG A 69 5.06 -4.43 -2.87
N ASN A 70 4.10 -3.59 -2.46
CA ASN A 70 2.82 -3.47 -3.15
C ASN A 70 3.02 -2.94 -4.59
N GLU A 71 3.91 -1.97 -4.76
CA GLU A 71 4.25 -1.45 -6.09
C GLU A 71 4.95 -2.52 -6.95
N CYS A 72 5.83 -3.32 -6.37
CA CYS A 72 6.43 -4.47 -7.05
C CYS A 72 5.36 -5.47 -7.51
N TYR A 73 4.41 -5.83 -6.65
CA TYR A 73 3.32 -6.73 -7.07
C TYR A 73 2.44 -6.12 -8.15
N LYS A 74 2.18 -4.81 -8.10
CA LYS A 74 1.44 -4.09 -9.14
C LYS A 74 2.16 -4.18 -10.49
N LEU A 75 3.47 -3.90 -10.51
CA LEU A 75 4.29 -3.97 -11.73
C LEU A 75 4.42 -5.41 -12.24
N ALA A 76 4.62 -6.39 -11.35
CA ALA A 76 4.70 -7.79 -11.72
C ALA A 76 3.37 -8.30 -12.30
N TYR A 77 2.23 -7.87 -11.73
CA TYR A 77 0.90 -8.17 -12.24
C TYR A 77 0.63 -7.51 -13.60
N LYS A 78 1.05 -6.26 -13.79
CA LYS A 78 0.93 -5.60 -15.12
C LYS A 78 1.83 -6.25 -16.18
N ALA A 79 2.99 -6.78 -15.77
CA ALA A 79 3.94 -7.44 -16.67
C ALA A 79 3.55 -8.89 -17.00
N SER A 80 2.68 -9.53 -16.20
CA SER A 80 2.32 -10.94 -16.33
C SER A 80 0.80 -11.09 -16.48
N ASN A 81 0.31 -11.72 -17.56
CA ASN A 81 -1.02 -12.34 -17.52
C ASN A 81 -0.94 -13.55 -16.57
N PHE A 82 -1.11 -13.26 -15.27
CA PHE A 82 -1.26 -14.14 -14.09
C PHE A 82 -0.92 -15.63 -14.26
N ASP A 83 0.29 -16.06 -13.83
CA ASP A 83 0.47 -17.45 -13.36
C ASP A 83 1.72 -17.75 -12.48
N GLU A 84 2.71 -16.86 -12.32
CA GLU A 84 3.99 -17.24 -11.68
C GLU A 84 4.46 -16.38 -10.48
N LEU A 85 3.58 -16.00 -9.55
CA LEU A 85 3.99 -15.27 -8.33
C LEU A 85 3.74 -16.03 -7.01
N SER A 86 3.48 -17.33 -7.06
CA SER A 86 3.25 -18.16 -5.87
C SER A 86 4.51 -18.51 -5.07
N ASP A 87 5.71 -18.10 -5.50
CA ASP A 87 6.98 -18.54 -4.89
C ASP A 87 7.83 -17.41 -4.28
N VAL A 88 7.21 -16.49 -3.54
CA VAL A 88 7.94 -15.49 -2.72
C VAL A 88 7.91 -15.90 -1.24
N GLY A 89 8.02 -17.21 -0.98
CA GLY A 89 8.02 -17.77 0.37
C GLY A 89 9.36 -17.65 1.11
N ASN A 90 10.47 -17.37 0.42
CA ASN A 90 11.82 -17.49 0.99
C ASN A 90 12.76 -16.37 0.53
N LEU A 91 12.58 -15.15 1.04
CA LEU A 91 13.61 -14.10 0.92
C LEU A 91 14.14 -13.73 2.31
N THR A 92 14.95 -14.65 2.84
CA THR A 92 15.94 -14.39 3.88
C THR A 92 17.07 -13.54 3.29
N ASN A 93 17.00 -12.22 3.48
CA ASN A 93 18.16 -11.32 3.62
C ASN A 93 17.71 -9.87 3.86
N ILE A 94 16.94 -9.67 4.93
CA ILE A 94 16.87 -8.38 5.62
C ILE A 94 17.03 -8.75 7.09
N ASP A 95 18.17 -8.46 7.69
CA ASP A 95 18.56 -8.84 9.07
C ASP A 95 17.65 -8.26 10.19
N LYS A 96 16.39 -7.94 9.90
CA LYS A 96 15.40 -7.42 10.86
C LYS A 96 13.96 -7.86 10.60
N VAL A 97 13.66 -8.68 9.59
CA VAL A 97 12.30 -9.21 9.42
C VAL A 97 12.24 -10.56 10.10
N THR A 98 11.59 -10.65 11.25
CA THR A 98 11.46 -11.95 11.91
C THR A 98 10.48 -12.83 11.13
N PRO A 99 10.63 -14.17 11.17
CA PRO A 99 9.64 -15.08 10.60
C PRO A 99 8.22 -14.80 11.10
N GLU A 100 8.07 -14.29 12.33
CA GLU A 100 6.77 -13.86 12.86
C GLU A 100 6.17 -12.71 12.04
N GLU A 101 6.96 -11.70 11.64
CA GLU A 101 6.48 -10.56 10.86
C GLU A 101 5.99 -10.97 9.46
N VAL A 102 6.66 -11.93 8.80
CA VAL A 102 6.23 -12.46 7.49
C VAL A 102 4.91 -13.25 7.60
N ILE A 103 4.75 -14.01 8.68
CA ILE A 103 3.52 -14.79 8.93
C ILE A 103 2.35 -13.84 9.21
N ILE A 104 2.57 -12.86 10.09
CA ILE A 104 1.65 -11.77 10.41
C ILE A 104 1.16 -11.08 9.14
N GLU A 105 2.07 -10.81 8.21
CA GLU A 105 1.76 -10.10 6.99
C GLU A 105 0.93 -10.94 6.00
N LYS A 106 1.24 -12.24 5.87
CA LYS A 106 0.42 -13.17 5.06
C LYS A 106 -0.98 -13.33 5.64
N GLU A 107 -1.09 -13.44 6.95
CA GLU A 107 -2.37 -13.55 7.64
C GLU A 107 -3.19 -12.26 7.47
N LEU A 108 -2.57 -11.09 7.63
CA LEU A 108 -3.21 -9.80 7.40
C LEU A 108 -3.75 -9.69 5.96
N LEU A 109 -2.95 -10.04 4.96
CA LEU A 109 -3.38 -10.04 3.56
C LEU A 109 -4.55 -11.00 3.32
N ALA A 110 -4.53 -12.19 3.92
CA ALA A 110 -5.63 -13.14 3.81
C ALA A 110 -6.93 -12.58 4.38
N VAL A 111 -6.88 -11.93 5.54
CA VAL A 111 -8.05 -11.32 6.19
C VAL A 111 -8.58 -10.13 5.37
N ILE A 112 -7.70 -9.31 4.81
CA ILE A 112 -8.09 -8.20 3.92
C ILE A 112 -8.79 -8.74 2.68
N ASN A 113 -8.24 -9.77 2.03
CA ASN A 113 -8.87 -10.38 0.85
C ASN A 113 -10.25 -10.95 1.17
N GLN A 114 -10.41 -11.59 2.34
CA GLN A 114 -11.71 -12.04 2.81
C GLN A 114 -12.67 -10.87 3.08
N ALA A 115 -12.17 -9.76 3.63
CA ALA A 115 -12.97 -8.57 3.88
C ALA A 115 -13.44 -7.92 2.58
N VAL A 116 -12.56 -7.80 1.59
CA VAL A 116 -12.88 -7.28 0.24
C VAL A 116 -13.90 -8.19 -0.45
N ALA A 117 -13.72 -9.52 -0.38
CA ALA A 117 -14.67 -10.47 -0.95
C ALA A 117 -16.06 -10.38 -0.31
N ALA A 118 -16.13 -10.04 0.98
CA ALA A 118 -17.38 -9.86 1.72
C ALA A 118 -18.06 -8.50 1.51
N LEU A 119 -17.43 -7.57 0.78
CA LEU A 119 -18.05 -6.28 0.47
C LEU A 119 -19.28 -6.46 -0.44
N PRO A 120 -20.32 -5.62 -0.26
CA PRO A 120 -21.41 -5.52 -1.23
C PRO A 120 -20.89 -5.18 -2.63
N ASP A 121 -21.52 -5.71 -3.68
CA ASP A 121 -20.99 -5.68 -5.05
C ASP A 121 -20.63 -4.26 -5.53
N GLN A 122 -21.45 -3.25 -5.24
CA GLN A 122 -21.15 -1.86 -5.59
C GLN A 122 -19.98 -1.27 -4.81
N CYS A 123 -19.83 -1.61 -3.52
CA CYS A 123 -18.69 -1.18 -2.71
C CYS A 123 -17.40 -1.80 -3.23
N ARG A 124 -17.43 -3.11 -3.53
CA ARG A 124 -16.29 -3.85 -4.05
C ARG A 124 -15.85 -3.31 -5.41
N LEU A 125 -16.79 -3.13 -6.34
CA LEU A 125 -16.52 -2.62 -7.69
C LEU A 125 -15.84 -1.25 -7.65
N VAL A 126 -16.41 -0.30 -6.90
CA VAL A 126 -15.85 1.05 -6.76
C VAL A 126 -14.46 1.01 -6.10
N PHE A 127 -14.28 0.16 -5.08
CA PHE A 127 -12.99 -0.03 -4.41
C PHE A 127 -11.94 -0.61 -5.37
N GLU A 128 -12.26 -1.64 -6.15
CA GLU A 128 -11.35 -2.25 -7.12
C GLU A 128 -10.99 -1.29 -8.25
N MET A 129 -11.94 -0.50 -8.78
CA MET A 129 -11.65 0.53 -9.79
C MET A 129 -10.69 1.60 -9.24
N SER A 130 -10.89 2.03 -7.99
CA SER A 130 -9.99 2.99 -7.35
C SER A 130 -8.61 2.39 -7.06
N ARG A 131 -8.53 1.12 -6.62
CA ARG A 131 -7.27 0.52 -6.13
C ARG A 131 -6.48 -0.19 -7.22
N ASN A 132 -7.13 -1.02 -8.02
CA ASN A 132 -6.47 -1.84 -9.03
C ASN A 132 -6.29 -1.09 -10.35
N GLN A 133 -7.26 -0.23 -10.69
CA GLN A 133 -7.26 0.55 -11.93
C GLN A 133 -6.79 1.99 -11.73
N GLN A 134 -6.52 2.41 -10.48
CA GLN A 134 -6.05 3.76 -10.12
C GLN A 134 -6.96 4.89 -10.66
N MET A 135 -8.25 4.60 -10.86
CA MET A 135 -9.20 5.59 -11.37
C MET A 135 -9.51 6.61 -10.29
N SER A 136 -9.50 7.89 -10.67
CA SER A 136 -9.99 8.98 -9.83
C SER A 136 -11.49 8.84 -9.58
N TYR A 137 -11.98 9.46 -8.50
CA TYR A 137 -13.41 9.45 -8.20
C TYR A 137 -14.26 10.00 -9.34
N ARG A 138 -13.69 10.94 -10.10
CA ARG A 138 -14.33 11.51 -11.29
C ARG A 138 -14.45 10.47 -12.40
N GLU A 139 -13.38 9.75 -12.71
CA GLU A 139 -13.40 8.72 -13.75
C GLU A 139 -14.37 7.59 -13.38
N ILE A 140 -14.35 7.12 -12.12
CA ILE A 140 -15.31 6.13 -11.62
C ILE A 140 -16.75 6.65 -11.72
N SER A 141 -16.98 7.92 -11.40
CA SER A 141 -18.31 8.53 -11.48
C SER A 141 -18.87 8.53 -12.90
N VAL A 142 -18.01 8.81 -13.89
CA VAL A 142 -18.36 8.81 -15.31
C VAL A 142 -18.63 7.39 -15.80
N GLU A 143 -17.74 6.46 -15.47
CA GLU A 143 -17.83 5.06 -15.90
C GLU A 143 -19.11 4.37 -15.38
N LEU A 144 -19.46 4.61 -14.11
CA LEU A 144 -20.61 3.98 -13.47
C LEU A 144 -21.90 4.79 -13.56
N GLY A 145 -21.85 6.01 -14.12
CA GLY A 145 -23.02 6.90 -14.21
C GLY A 145 -23.59 7.33 -12.85
N ILE A 146 -22.74 7.39 -11.81
CA ILE A 146 -23.11 7.80 -10.44
C ILE A 146 -22.41 9.12 -10.07
N SER A 147 -22.83 9.79 -8.99
CA SER A 147 -22.14 11.02 -8.55
C SER A 147 -20.83 10.71 -7.84
N THR A 148 -19.86 11.63 -7.93
CA THR A 148 -18.58 11.55 -7.19
C THR A 148 -18.77 11.43 -5.67
N SER A 149 -19.86 12.01 -5.13
CA SER A 149 -20.25 11.86 -3.73
C SER A 149 -20.67 10.43 -3.39
N VAL A 150 -21.39 9.76 -4.29
CA VAL A 150 -21.74 8.34 -4.13
C VAL A 150 -20.47 7.48 -4.21
N VAL A 151 -19.57 7.75 -5.15
CA VAL A 151 -18.25 7.07 -5.23
C VAL A 151 -17.51 7.18 -3.90
N GLY A 152 -17.36 8.38 -3.37
CA GLY A 152 -16.70 8.60 -2.08
C GLY A 152 -17.38 7.85 -0.93
N THR A 153 -18.71 7.85 -0.90
CA THR A 153 -19.49 7.10 0.11
C THR A 153 -19.24 5.59 0.03
N GLN A 154 -19.18 5.03 -1.19
CA GLN A 154 -18.90 3.61 -1.40
C GLN A 154 -17.46 3.25 -0.97
N ILE A 155 -16.47 4.10 -1.29
CA ILE A 155 -15.09 3.92 -0.83
C ILE A 155 -15.00 3.95 0.70
N THR A 156 -15.62 4.94 1.34
CA THR A 156 -15.62 5.05 2.81
C THR A 156 -16.25 3.81 3.46
N ARG A 157 -17.36 3.30 2.90
CA ARG A 157 -18.00 2.07 3.38
C ARG A 157 -17.10 0.85 3.20
N ALA A 158 -16.44 0.72 2.05
CA ALA A 158 -15.51 -0.37 1.78
C ALA A 158 -14.34 -0.37 2.80
N ILE A 159 -13.69 0.78 2.99
CA ILE A 159 -12.57 0.94 3.93
C ILE A 159 -13.00 0.58 5.35
N ARG A 160 -14.15 1.12 5.81
CA ARG A 160 -14.66 0.84 7.16
C ARG A 160 -14.94 -0.65 7.37
N SER A 161 -15.58 -1.31 6.40
CA SER A 161 -15.87 -2.74 6.50
C SER A 161 -14.60 -3.58 6.54
N ILE A 162 -13.55 -3.18 5.80
CA ILE A 162 -12.25 -3.85 5.84
C ILE A 162 -11.60 -3.67 7.21
N GLN A 163 -11.59 -2.44 7.73
CA GLN A 163 -11.06 -2.11 9.06
C GLN A 163 -11.73 -2.94 10.16
N GLU A 164 -13.06 -2.95 10.21
CA GLU A 164 -13.82 -3.70 11.22
C GLU A 164 -13.52 -5.20 11.15
N LYS A 165 -13.38 -5.79 9.95
CA LYS A 165 -13.06 -7.21 9.80
C LYS A 165 -11.66 -7.54 10.33
N VAL A 166 -10.71 -6.68 10.04
CA VAL A 166 -9.31 -6.86 10.42
C VAL A 166 -9.12 -6.65 11.93
N GLU A 167 -9.74 -5.62 12.51
CA GLU A 167 -9.72 -5.38 13.97
C GLU A 167 -10.32 -6.57 14.75
N ASN A 168 -11.45 -7.10 14.27
CA ASN A 168 -12.09 -8.27 14.89
C ASN A 168 -11.25 -9.55 14.81
N HIS A 169 -10.39 -9.68 13.80
CA HIS A 169 -9.58 -10.88 13.61
C HIS A 169 -8.31 -10.87 14.47
N PHE A 170 -7.63 -9.72 14.59
CA PHE A 170 -6.29 -9.63 15.19
C PHE A 170 -6.26 -9.08 16.63
N GLY A 171 -7.34 -8.44 17.11
CA GLY A 171 -7.36 -7.83 18.44
C GLY A 171 -6.49 -6.58 18.56
N ASP A 172 -6.67 -5.85 19.67
CA ASP A 172 -6.38 -4.41 19.77
C ASP A 172 -4.89 -4.03 19.99
N GLU A 173 -4.00 -4.99 20.26
CA GLU A 173 -2.67 -4.71 20.84
C GLU A 173 -1.45 -4.99 19.94
N GLY A 174 -1.50 -6.00 19.05
CA GLY A 174 -0.30 -6.42 18.30
C GLY A 174 -0.10 -5.71 16.95
N TYR A 175 -1.19 -5.38 16.27
CA TYR A 175 -1.13 -5.08 14.83
C TYR A 175 -1.43 -3.62 14.51
N ARG A 176 -1.82 -2.80 15.48
CA ARG A 176 -2.19 -1.40 15.26
C ARG A 176 -1.10 -0.59 14.54
N SER A 177 0.19 -0.89 14.74
CA SER A 177 1.28 -0.23 14.01
C SER A 177 1.29 -0.63 12.52
N HIS A 178 1.20 -1.93 12.23
CA HIS A 178 1.14 -2.46 10.87
C HIS A 178 -0.16 -2.07 10.16
N LEU A 179 -1.29 -2.12 10.86
CA LEU A 179 -2.61 -1.70 10.41
C LEU A 179 -2.66 -0.20 10.14
N ALA A 180 -2.15 0.65 11.03
CA ALA A 180 -2.10 2.09 10.78
C ALA A 180 -1.23 2.41 9.55
N SER A 181 -0.11 1.71 9.38
CA SER A 181 0.75 1.85 8.20
C SER A 181 0.05 1.38 6.92
N PHE A 182 -0.60 0.21 6.93
CA PHE A 182 -1.32 -0.35 5.78
C PHE A 182 -2.60 0.41 5.44
N ILE A 183 -3.35 0.86 6.45
CA ILE A 183 -4.52 1.71 6.31
C ILE A 183 -4.10 3.07 5.74
N ASN A 184 -2.99 3.65 6.18
CA ASN A 184 -2.45 4.87 5.58
C ASN A 184 -2.05 4.66 4.12
N VAL A 185 -1.52 3.51 3.73
CA VAL A 185 -1.26 3.16 2.31
C VAL A 185 -2.58 2.95 1.54
N LEU A 186 -3.57 2.31 2.15
CA LEU A 186 -4.91 2.14 1.58
C LEU A 186 -5.72 3.43 1.51
N VAL A 187 -5.37 4.47 2.28
CA VAL A 187 -6.03 5.78 2.28
C VAL A 187 -5.25 6.79 1.44
N ALA A 188 -3.92 6.69 1.35
CA ALA A 188 -3.07 7.59 0.57
C ALA A 188 -3.18 7.42 -0.96
N LEU A 189 -3.92 6.41 -1.43
CA LEU A 189 -4.30 6.24 -2.84
C LEU A 189 -5.70 6.81 -3.15
N VAL A 190 -6.22 7.70 -2.30
CA VAL A 190 -7.41 8.54 -2.57
C VAL A 190 -6.95 9.96 -2.84
#